data_AF-A0A9J6GJG6-F1
#
_entry.id   AF-A0A9J6GJG6-F1
#
_cell.length_a   1.000
_cell.length_b   1.000
_cell.length_c   1.000
_cell.angle_alpha   90.00
_cell.angle_beta   90.00
_cell.angle_gamma   90.00
#
_symmetry.space_group_name_H-M   'P 1'
#
loop_
_entity.id
_entity.type
_entity.pdbx_description
1 polymer ?
#
loop_
_entity_poly.entity_id
_entity_poly.type
_entity_poly.pdbx_seq_one_letter_code
_entity_poly.pdbx_strand_id
1 'polypeptide(L)'
;MVALDLQPYSFVEDRGFKALMSEAVPGYHLPSRTTLSRVLIPRLYDNTRAKVRAELRKAFEDGTTTLAFTSDRPHVPFSDCEV
;
A
#
# COMPACT_ATOMS: atom_id res chain seq x y z
N MET A 1 -0.24 -4.38 7.98
CA MET A 1 -1.62 -4.74 7.66
C MET A 1 -1.91 -4.58 6.18
N VAL A 2 -2.57 -3.52 5.70
CA VAL A 2 -3.09 -3.53 4.30
C VAL A 2 -2.01 -3.67 3.21
N ALA A 3 -1.07 -2.73 3.13
CA ALA A 3 -0.04 -2.76 2.07
C ALA A 3 1.08 -3.77 2.36
N LEU A 4 1.42 -3.96 3.64
CA LEU A 4 2.53 -4.82 4.07
C LEU A 4 2.16 -6.32 3.97
N ASP A 5 0.93 -6.67 4.33
CA ASP A 5 0.46 -8.06 4.40
C ASP A 5 -0.47 -8.39 3.22
N LEU A 6 -0.57 -7.50 2.22
CA LEU A 6 -1.42 -7.62 1.03
C LEU A 6 -2.89 -7.94 1.34
N GLN A 7 -3.40 -7.45 2.47
CA GLN A 7 -4.76 -7.75 2.89
C GLN A 7 -5.81 -7.06 1.99
N PRO A 8 -6.93 -7.74 1.69
CA PRO A 8 -8.02 -7.14 0.94
C PRO A 8 -8.65 -6.01 1.75
N TYR A 9 -9.06 -4.92 1.10
CA TYR A 9 -9.66 -3.77 1.79
C TYR A 9 -10.95 -4.11 2.55
N SER A 10 -11.60 -5.24 2.27
CA SER A 10 -12.80 -5.70 2.98
C SER A 10 -12.55 -6.05 4.44
N PHE A 11 -11.29 -6.27 4.86
CA PHE A 11 -10.99 -6.65 6.25
C PHE A 11 -11.47 -5.62 7.29
N VAL A 12 -11.60 -4.33 6.91
CA VAL A 12 -12.15 -3.29 7.80
C VAL A 12 -13.64 -3.47 8.08
N GLU A 13 -14.34 -4.27 7.28
CA GLU A 13 -15.76 -4.53 7.46
C GLU A 13 -16.02 -5.76 8.34
N ASP A 14 -14.98 -6.55 8.60
CA ASP A 14 -15.05 -7.79 9.37
C ASP A 14 -15.44 -7.55 10.83
N ARG A 15 -16.33 -8.39 11.35
CA ARG A 15 -16.84 -8.28 12.72
C ARG A 15 -15.72 -8.36 13.77
N GLY A 16 -14.78 -9.29 13.59
CA GLY A 16 -13.67 -9.48 14.52
C GLY A 16 -12.75 -8.27 14.58
N PHE A 17 -12.39 -7.70 13.42
CA PHE A 17 -11.55 -6.51 13.35
C PHE A 17 -12.24 -5.27 13.93
N LYS A 18 -13.54 -5.09 13.67
CA LYS A 18 -14.34 -4.01 14.29
C LYS A 18 -14.39 -4.13 15.82
N ALA A 19 -14.63 -5.34 16.34
CA ALA A 19 -14.65 -5.58 17.79
C ALA A 19 -13.27 -5.33 18.42
N LEU A 20 -12.19 -5.76 17.75
CA LEU A 20 -10.84 -5.45 18.18
C LEU A 20 -10.62 -3.94 18.25
N MET A 21 -11.06 -3.20 17.24
CA MET A 21 -10.84 -1.76 17.17
C MET A 21 -11.68 -0.96 18.17
N SER A 22 -12.90 -1.41 18.48
CA SER A 22 -13.71 -0.78 19.54
C SER A 22 -13.07 -0.91 20.92
N GLU A 23 -12.37 -2.02 21.18
CA GLU A 23 -11.68 -2.22 22.47
C GLU A 23 -10.29 -1.57 22.49
N ALA A 24 -9.50 -1.72 21.42
CA ALA A 24 -8.13 -1.24 21.39
C ALA A 24 -8.02 0.28 21.30
N VAL A 25 -8.89 0.92 20.51
CA VAL A 25 -8.90 2.38 20.33
C VAL A 25 -10.36 2.88 20.28
N PRO A 26 -11.03 2.96 21.44
CA PRO A 26 -12.41 3.42 21.52
C PRO A 26 -12.50 4.87 21.01
N GLY A 27 -13.30 5.08 19.96
CA GLY A 27 -13.47 6.38 19.30
C GLY A 27 -12.83 6.50 17.91
N TYR A 28 -12.07 5.50 17.46
CA TYR A 28 -11.60 5.47 16.08
C TYR A 28 -12.73 5.09 15.11
N HIS A 29 -13.10 6.01 14.22
CA HIS A 29 -14.06 5.73 13.15
C HIS A 29 -13.37 5.01 12.00
N LEU A 30 -13.61 3.71 11.92
CA LEU A 30 -13.04 2.85 10.88
C LEU A 30 -13.56 3.31 9.50
N PRO A 31 -12.68 3.65 8.55
CA PRO A 31 -13.09 4.03 7.21
C PRO A 31 -13.71 2.83 6.48
N SER A 32 -14.68 3.09 5.59
CA SER A 32 -15.25 2.05 4.74
C SER A 32 -14.20 1.51 3.74
N ARG A 33 -14.42 0.29 3.25
CA ARG A 33 -13.62 -0.31 2.18
C ARG A 33 -13.51 0.60 0.95
N THR A 34 -14.60 1.26 0.59
CA THR A 34 -14.67 2.19 -0.55
C THR A 34 -13.87 3.47 -0.31
N THR A 35 -13.88 3.99 0.92
CA THR A 35 -13.09 5.16 1.30
C THR A 35 -11.59 4.82 1.27
N LEU A 36 -11.22 3.63 1.73
CA LEU A 36 -9.86 3.14 1.62
C LEU A 36 -9.41 3.09 0.16
N SER A 37 -10.16 2.38 -0.70
CA SER A 37 -9.75 2.14 -2.08
C SER A 37 -9.75 3.39 -2.96
N ARG A 38 -10.72 4.30 -2.79
CA ARG A 38 -10.90 5.45 -3.69
C ARG A 38 -10.27 6.73 -3.18
N VAL A 39 -9.99 6.85 -1.88
CA VAL A 39 -9.55 8.12 -1.28
C VAL A 39 -8.24 7.97 -0.53
N LEU A 40 -8.19 7.13 0.50
CA LEU A 40 -7.05 7.07 1.40
C LEU A 40 -5.81 6.46 0.73
N ILE A 41 -5.95 5.31 0.08
CA ILE A 41 -4.82 4.61 -0.54
C ILE A 41 -4.25 5.40 -1.73
N PRO A 42 -5.05 5.92 -2.68
CA PRO A 42 -4.53 6.75 -3.76
C PRO A 42 -3.78 7.99 -3.23
N ARG A 43 -4.35 8.68 -2.23
CA ARG A 43 -3.68 9.84 -1.60
C ARG A 43 -2.36 9.46 -0.93
N LEU A 44 -2.34 8.34 -0.21
CA LEU A 44 -1.11 7.85 0.44
C LEU A 44 -0.03 7.50 -0.60
N TYR A 45 -0.43 6.86 -1.70
CA TYR A 45 0.45 6.57 -2.82
C TYR A 45 1.04 7.85 -3.42
N ASP A 46 0.20 8.83 -3.76
CA ASP A 46 0.65 10.09 -4.36
C ASP A 46 1.62 10.85 -3.45
N ASN A 47 1.33 10.90 -2.15
CA ASN A 47 2.22 11.50 -1.17
C ASN A 47 3.57 10.78 -1.10
N THR A 48 3.56 9.45 -1.12
CA THR A 48 4.78 8.64 -1.05
C THR A 48 5.59 8.78 -2.34
N ARG A 49 4.92 8.73 -3.49
CA ARG A 49 5.50 8.96 -4.81
C ARG A 49 6.14 10.34 -4.92
N ALA A 50 5.49 11.38 -4.40
CA ALA A 50 6.03 12.73 -4.37
C ALA A 50 7.30 12.83 -3.54
N LYS A 51 7.32 12.19 -2.35
CA LYS A 51 8.53 12.09 -1.50
C LYS A 51 9.66 11.38 -2.22
N VAL A 52 9.42 10.19 -2.75
CA VAL A 52 10.43 9.44 -3.51
C VAL A 52 10.96 10.25 -4.68
N ARG A 53 10.09 10.92 -5.44
CA ARG A 53 10.49 11.78 -6.56
C ARG A 53 11.31 13.00 -6.10
N ALA A 54 11.08 13.54 -4.91
CA ALA A 54 11.89 14.60 -4.35
C ALA A 54 13.29 14.10 -3.99
N GLU A 55 13.39 12.95 -3.33
CA GLU A 55 14.68 12.33 -2.97
C GLU A 55 15.48 11.93 -4.22
N LEU A 56 14.84 11.35 -5.23
CA LEU A 56 15.50 11.04 -6.51
C LEU A 56 16.01 12.30 -7.20
N ARG A 57 15.24 13.40 -7.22
CA ARG A 57 15.70 14.66 -7.82
C ARG A 57 16.94 15.20 -7.14
N LYS A 58 17.00 15.17 -5.80
CA LYS A 58 18.20 15.57 -5.04
C LYS A 58 19.40 14.68 -5.35
N ALA A 59 19.18 13.37 -5.42
CA ALA A 59 20.24 12.40 -5.70
C ALA A 59 20.80 12.48 -7.13
N PHE A 60 20.01 12.99 -8.09
CA PHE A 60 20.41 13.10 -9.50
C PHE A 60 20.72 14.53 -9.95
N GLU A 61 21.05 15.43 -9.03
CA GLU A 61 21.51 16.80 -9.36
C GLU A 61 22.75 16.80 -10.28
N ASP A 62 23.52 15.70 -10.30
CA ASP A 62 24.73 15.51 -11.12
C ASP A 62 24.47 15.14 -12.61
N GLY A 63 23.23 15.20 -13.09
CA GLY A 63 22.91 15.09 -14.52
C GLY A 63 22.37 13.73 -14.99
N THR A 64 22.03 12.81 -14.08
CA THR A 64 21.39 11.53 -14.43
C THR A 64 19.90 11.74 -14.74
N THR A 65 19.50 11.55 -15.99
CA THR A 65 18.12 11.86 -16.44
C THR A 65 17.14 10.67 -16.33
N THR A 66 17.66 9.45 -16.30
CA THR A 66 16.85 8.23 -16.41
C THR A 66 17.40 7.14 -15.51
N LEU A 67 16.52 6.47 -14.77
CA LEU A 67 16.84 5.28 -13.99
C LEU A 67 15.86 4.16 -14.35
N ALA A 68 16.38 2.95 -14.57
CA ALA A 68 15.57 1.76 -14.82
C ALA A 68 15.85 0.73 -13.72
N PHE A 69 14.79 0.17 -13.14
CA PHE A 69 14.87 -0.92 -12.18
C PHE A 69 14.49 -2.22 -12.87
N THR A 70 15.32 -3.24 -12.74
CA THR A 70 15.01 -4.61 -13.16
C THR A 70 14.86 -5.46 -11.91
N SER A 71 13.72 -6.14 -11.75
CA SER A 71 13.59 -7.22 -10.78
C SER A 71 13.85 -8.52 -11.50
N ASP A 72 14.84 -9.28 -11.06
CA ASP A 72 14.94 -10.69 -11.46
C ASP A 72 13.72 -11.41 -10.87
N ARG A 73 12.89 -12.00 -11.72
CA ARG A 73 11.79 -12.85 -11.28
C ARG A 73 12.24 -14.29 -11.40
N PRO A 74 12.36 -15.04 -10.29
CA PRO A 74 12.52 -16.49 -10.41
C PRO A 74 11.32 -17.05 -11.17
N HIS A 75 11.59 -17.97 -12.09
CA HIS A 75 10.57 -18.67 -12.85
C HIS A 75 9.73 -19.54 -11.91
N VAL A 76 8.55 -19.04 -11.50
CA VAL A 76 7.56 -19.83 -10.77
C VAL A 76 6.72 -20.59 -11.80
N PRO A 77 6.70 -21.95 -11.76
CA PRO A 77 5.83 -22.73 -12.63
C PRO A 77 4.36 -22.38 -12.37
N PHE A 78 3.57 -22.40 -13.43
CA PHE A 78 2.17 -21.95 -13.46
C PHE A 78 1.22 -22.73 -12.52
N SER A 79 1.70 -23.79 -11.87
CA SER A 79 0.93 -24.67 -10.99
C SER A 79 0.66 -24.10 -9.60
N ASP A 80 1.39 -23.06 -9.17
CA ASP A 80 1.39 -22.64 -7.75
C ASP A 80 0.61 -21.33 -7.51
N CYS A 81 -0.14 -20.84 -8.49
CA CYS A 81 -1.13 -19.78 -8.27
C CYS A 81 -2.40 -20.38 -7.66
N GLU A 82 -2.43 -20.54 -6.33
CA GLU A 82 -3.69 -20.70 -5.61
C GLU A 82 -4.53 -19.43 -5.75
N VAL A 83 -5.83 -19.64 -6.01
CA VAL A 83 -6.89 -18.66 -6.33
C VAL A 83 -7.22 -17.75 -5.16
#